data_AF-A0A1F6R7T3-F1
#
_entry.id   AF-A0A1F6R7T3-F1
#
_cell.length_a   1.000
_cell.length_b   1.000
_cell.length_c   1.000
_cell.angle_alpha   90.00
_cell.angle_beta   90.00
_cell.angle_gamma   90.00
#
_symmetry.space_group_name_H-M   'P 1'
#
loop_
_entity.id
_entity.type
_entity.pdbx_description
1 polymer ?
#
loop_
_entity_poly.entity_id
_entity_poly.type
_entity_poly.pdbx_seq_one_letter_code
_entity_poly.pdbx_strand_id
1 'polypeptide(L)' 'MKPKNTEDNFEKCICGNCSLFHQCNKDKKEKLFCAQKISECEMDAKKQCICGGCPVYNENDLSGGYFCINEIKE' A
#
# COMPACT_ATOMS: atom_id res chain seq x y z
N MET A 1 -5.79 1.34 -12.11
CA MET A 1 -5.78 -0.14 -12.04
C MET A 1 -5.40 -0.58 -10.63
N LYS A 2 -5.49 -1.86 -10.24
CA LYS A 2 -4.84 -2.37 -9.01
C LYS A 2 -3.60 -3.17 -9.44
N PRO A 3 -2.40 -2.94 -8.86
CA PRO A 3 -1.22 -3.71 -9.23
C PRO A 3 -1.40 -5.17 -8.82
N LYS A 4 -0.74 -6.09 -9.55
CA LYS A 4 -0.79 -7.52 -9.24
C LYS A 4 -0.01 -7.81 -7.94
N ASN A 5 -0.51 -8.74 -7.13
CA ASN A 5 0.22 -9.25 -5.96
C ASN A 5 1.30 -10.23 -6.40
N THR A 6 2.41 -9.70 -6.91
CA THR A 6 3.62 -10.46 -7.27
C THR A 6 4.77 -10.07 -6.36
N GLU A 7 5.73 -10.98 -6.18
CA GLU A 7 6.94 -10.71 -5.40
C GLU A 7 7.76 -9.54 -5.97
N ASP A 8 7.83 -9.41 -7.30
CA ASP A 8 8.47 -8.28 -7.99
C ASP A 8 7.85 -6.91 -7.59
N ASN A 9 6.52 -6.80 -7.59
CA ASN A 9 5.85 -5.58 -7.11
C ASN A 9 6.06 -5.37 -5.60
N PHE A 10 6.21 -6.46 -4.86
CA PHE A 10 6.44 -6.47 -3.41
C PHE A 10 7.82 -5.92 -3.03
N GLU A 11 8.84 -6.23 -3.83
CA GLU A 11 10.20 -5.74 -3.67
C GLU A 11 10.35 -4.29 -4.14
N LYS A 12 9.65 -3.92 -5.22
CA LYS A 12 9.63 -2.55 -5.75
C LYS A 12 8.86 -1.56 -4.87
N CYS A 13 7.89 -2.01 -4.07
CA CYS A 13 7.12 -1.10 -3.20
C CYS A 13 7.98 -0.64 -2.02
N ILE A 14 8.29 0.66 -2.00
CA ILE A 14 8.90 1.36 -0.86
C ILE A 14 7.95 1.55 0.33
N CYS A 15 6.76 0.97 0.23
CA CYS A 15 5.65 1.02 1.18
C CYS A 15 6.02 0.40 2.54
N GLY A 16 7.10 -0.40 2.60
CA GLY A 16 7.68 -0.88 3.85
C GLY A 16 8.16 0.21 4.81
N ASN A 17 8.44 1.42 4.31
CA ASN A 17 8.83 2.59 5.12
C ASN A 17 7.64 3.49 5.48
N CYS A 18 6.43 3.06 5.16
CA CYS A 18 5.24 3.82 5.43
C CYS A 18 4.90 3.84 6.93
N SER A 19 4.47 4.99 7.45
CA SER A 19 3.99 5.12 8.84
C SER A 19 2.72 4.30 9.14
N LEU A 20 1.98 3.92 8.09
CA LEU A 20 0.86 2.99 8.16
C LEU A 20 1.28 1.52 8.09
N PHE A 21 2.48 1.19 7.60
CA PHE A 21 2.91 -0.19 7.45
C PHE A 21 3.55 -0.68 8.75
N HIS A 22 2.82 -1.49 9.50
CA HIS A 22 3.25 -1.98 10.82
C HIS A 22 3.44 -3.50 10.83
N GLN A 23 3.72 -4.05 12.02
CA GLN A 23 4.12 -5.45 12.16
C GLN A 23 3.11 -6.45 11.57
N CYS A 24 1.80 -6.21 11.71
CA CYS A 24 0.78 -7.09 11.13
C CYS A 24 0.92 -7.19 9.60
N ASN A 25 1.12 -6.06 8.91
CA ASN A 25 1.29 -6.09 7.46
C ASN A 25 2.62 -6.76 7.05
N LYS A 26 3.66 -6.68 7.89
CA LYS A 26 4.92 -7.42 7.67
C LYS A 26 4.69 -8.92 7.75
N ASP A 27 4.01 -9.37 8.80
CA ASP A 27 3.74 -10.79 9.07
C ASP A 27 2.85 -11.40 7.98
N LYS A 28 1.82 -10.66 7.56
CA LYS A 28 0.91 -11.06 6.49
C LYS A 28 1.45 -10.83 5.08
N LYS A 29 2.63 -10.21 4.96
CA LYS A 29 3.21 -9.78 3.68
C LYS A 29 2.16 -9.00 2.86
N GLU A 30 1.70 -7.87 3.39
CA GLU A 30 0.78 -6.95 2.74
C GLU A 30 1.44 -5.64 2.25
N LYS A 31 2.67 -5.64 1.71
CA LYS A 31 3.36 -4.39 1.28
C LYS A 31 2.60 -3.58 0.21
N LEU A 32 1.67 -4.21 -0.52
CA LEU A 32 0.83 -3.57 -1.53
C LEU A 32 -0.56 -3.17 -1.01
N PHE A 33 -0.84 -3.24 0.31
CA PHE A 33 -2.17 -2.98 0.88
C PHE A 33 -2.78 -1.65 0.42
N CYS A 34 -1.95 -0.60 0.37
CA CYS A 34 -2.30 0.72 -0.15
C CYS A 34 -2.86 0.67 -1.57
N ALA A 35 -2.26 -0.16 -2.42
CA ALA A 35 -2.64 -0.30 -3.80
C ALA A 35 -3.82 -1.27 -4.00
N GLN A 36 -3.99 -2.22 -3.07
CA GLN A 36 -5.13 -3.15 -3.02
C GLN A 36 -6.40 -2.51 -2.45
N LYS A 37 -6.27 -1.40 -1.70
CA LYS A 37 -7.32 -0.69 -0.94
C LYS A 37 -7.96 -1.52 0.18
N ILE A 38 -7.41 -2.70 0.48
CA ILE A 38 -7.92 -3.60 1.51
C ILE A 38 -6.69 -4.13 2.26
N SER A 39 -6.71 -3.98 3.57
CA SER A 39 -5.76 -4.53 4.54
C SER A 39 -6.56 -5.43 5.47
N GLU A 40 -6.03 -6.59 5.82
CA GLU A 40 -6.60 -7.40 6.89
C GLU A 40 -6.08 -6.97 8.28
N CYS A 41 -5.16 -6.02 8.32
CA CYS A 41 -4.66 -5.38 9.53
C CYS A 41 -5.41 -4.07 9.81
N GLU A 42 -5.56 -3.74 11.09
CA GLU A 42 -6.15 -2.48 11.53
C GLU A 42 -5.29 -1.30 11.09
N MET A 43 -5.88 -0.35 10.36
CA MET A 43 -5.17 0.81 9.82
C MET A 43 -5.55 2.09 10.57
N ASP A 44 -4.56 2.88 10.96
CA ASP A 44 -4.79 4.18 11.59
C ASP A 44 -5.24 5.21 10.56
N ALA A 45 -6.53 5.52 10.55
CA ALA A 45 -7.16 6.46 9.63
C ALA A 45 -6.66 7.91 9.72
N LYS A 46 -5.78 8.24 10.67
CA LYS A 46 -5.16 9.56 10.76
C LYS A 46 -3.82 9.63 10.03
N LYS A 47 -3.24 8.49 9.64
CA LYS A 47 -1.90 8.42 9.03
C LYS A 47 -1.98 8.19 7.54
N GLN A 48 -1.46 9.07 6.70
CA GLN A 48 -1.42 8.81 5.27
C GLN A 48 -0.05 8.25 4.85
N CYS A 49 -0.05 7.46 3.77
CA CYS A 49 1.17 7.15 3.05
C CYS A 49 1.22 7.90 1.74
N ILE A 50 2.40 8.28 1.30
CA ILE A 50 2.61 8.80 -0.05
C ILE A 50 3.38 7.73 -0.82
N CYS A 51 2.69 7.02 -1.70
CA CYS A 51 3.33 6.00 -2.56
C CYS A 51 3.68 6.54 -3.96
N GLY A 52 3.64 7.85 -4.20
CA GLY A 52 3.95 8.44 -5.51
C GLY A 52 5.37 8.19 -6.01
N GLY A 53 6.32 7.89 -5.11
CA GLY A 53 7.68 7.47 -5.47
C GLY A 53 7.86 5.97 -5.71
N CYS A 54 6.78 5.18 -5.64
CA CYS A 54 6.83 3.74 -5.84
C CYS A 54 6.92 3.43 -7.35
N PRO A 55 7.94 2.70 -7.84
CA PRO A 55 8.02 2.30 -9.25
C PRO A 55 6.77 1.56 -9.73
N VAL A 56 6.12 0.77 -8.86
CA VAL A 56 4.85 0.09 -9.15
C VAL A 56 3.75 1.07 -9.57
N TYR A 57 3.75 2.30 -9.04
CA TYR A 57 2.81 3.36 -9.43
C TYR A 57 2.96 3.73 -10.90
N ASN A 58 4.20 4.01 -11.33
CA ASN A 58 4.50 4.40 -12.69
C ASN A 58 4.38 3.21 -13.66
N GLU A 59 4.90 2.04 -13.30
CA GLU A 59 4.92 0.85 -14.17
C GLU A 59 3.55 0.24 -14.42
N ASN A 60 2.55 0.53 -13.57
CA ASN A 60 1.18 0.03 -13.73
C ASN A 60 0.17 1.15 -14.08
N ASP A 61 0.65 2.33 -14.52
CA ASP A 61 -0.15 3.50 -14.88
C ASP A 61 -1.23 3.83 -13.83
N LEU A 62 -0.82 3.81 -12.56
CA LEU A 62 -1.74 4.03 -11.46
C LEU A 62 -1.99 5.54 -11.29
N SER A 63 -3.19 5.90 -10.83
CA SER A 63 -3.65 7.29 -10.74
C SER A 63 -4.22 7.60 -9.36
N GLY A 64 -4.24 8.87 -8.97
CA GLY A 64 -4.82 9.32 -7.69
C GLY A 64 -3.87 9.26 -6.51
N GLY A 65 -2.56 9.16 -6.78
CA GLY A 65 -1.47 9.27 -5.81
C GLY A 65 -1.76 8.54 -4.51
N TYR A 66 -1.61 7.21 -4.48
CA TYR A 66 -2.10 6.38 -3.36
C TYR A 66 -1.82 6.96 -1.98
N PHE A 67 -2.86 7.58 -1.42
CA PHE A 67 -3.03 7.84 -0.01
C PHE A 67 -3.76 6.63 0.55
N CYS A 68 -3.12 5.83 1.39
CA CYS A 68 -3.66 4.53 1.83
C CYS A 68 -4.88 4.62 2.75
N ILE A 69 -5.54 5.79 2.79
CA ILE A 69 -6.79 5.98 3.47
C ILE A 69 -7.70 6.75 2.53
N ASN A 70 -8.80 6.10 2.17
CA ASN A 70 -10.05 6.82 1.98
C ASN A 70 -11.29 5.98 2.35
N GLU A 71 -11.16 4.71 2.75
CA GLU A 71 -12.29 3.95 3.32
C GLU A 71 -11.80 3.04 4.44
N ILE A 72 -12.10 3.44 5.68
CA ILE A 72 -12.09 2.56 6.85
C ILE A 72 -13.35 1.71 6.71
N LYS A 73 -13.25 0.38 6.78
CA LYS A 73 -14.44 -0.41 7.12
C LYS A 73 -14.71 -0.16 8.61
N GLU A 74 -15.83 0.50 8.92
CA GLU A 74 -16.43 0.50 10.26
C GLU A 74 -16.60 -0.93 10.80
#